data_AF-Q0G4F3-F1
#
_entry.id   AF-Q0G4F3-F1
#
_cell.length_a   1.000
_cell.length_b   1.000
_cell.length_c   1.000
_cell.angle_alpha   90.00
_cell.angle_beta   90.00
_cell.angle_gamma   90.00
#
_symmetry.space_group_name_H-M   'P 1'
#
loop_
_entity.id
_entity.type
_entity.pdbx_description
1 polymer ?
#
loop_
_entity_poly.entity_id
_entity_poly.type
_entity_poly.pdbx_seq_one_letter_code
_entity_poly.pdbx_strand_id
1 'polypeptide(L)'
;MADSNPRLVAVSNRVGPLSDEGQAGGLVVGLSDALKRRGGVWFGWSGETSKEGTQGEAKTEVQENVEMTTIDMSQEELQGFYYDYANRSLWPLLHYRLDLAEFDRVSDKVYRQVNHRFAVRLMPHLKENDLVWVHDYHFFYMGSELRQAGYKGRLGYFLHIPFCAPEVFSALPASHDIVRALLAYDVIGFQTDTDRCNFVSFCISELGGEKLDEDRVRVGDRTVIAKPFPIGIDAEGYARFAVSPEAGEHEEMLLSMTRDRRNSDGEGAERKLIVGVDRMDYSKGLLERFYGFERLLEDYPENCGSAIFLQVAPLSRSELDAYAELRDELERTAGHLNGRFATLDWTPLQMMTRGFTRKALAGIYRAARVCLVTPLRDGMNLVAKEFVAAQDPEDPGVLILSRFAGALDELKCGCIVVNPYNTDDVAAAMQRALTMPLEERKRRWEAMREAVFTGTAQRWCQSFIDMLETSHHEPAAQTSS
;
A
#
# COMPACT_ATOMS: atom_id res chain seq x y z
N MET A 1 17.26 -33.43 17.74
CA MET A 1 16.19 -33.57 16.73
C MET A 1 16.12 -32.21 16.05
N ALA A 2 16.23 -32.15 14.72
CA ALA A 2 16.36 -30.87 14.02
C ALA A 2 15.15 -29.98 14.33
N ASP A 3 15.39 -28.81 14.93
CA ASP A 3 14.42 -27.73 15.10
C ASP A 3 13.99 -27.29 13.69
N SER A 4 12.92 -27.89 13.16
CA SER A 4 12.31 -27.40 11.94
C SER A 4 11.47 -26.19 12.31
N ASN A 5 11.91 -24.99 11.91
CA ASN A 5 11.10 -23.78 11.98
C ASN A 5 9.66 -24.07 11.50
N PRO A 6 8.62 -23.57 12.18
CA PRO A 6 7.26 -23.79 11.77
C PRO A 6 7.04 -23.21 10.36
N ARG A 7 6.27 -23.95 9.59
CA ARG A 7 5.99 -23.65 8.18
C ARG A 7 5.05 -22.44 8.12
N LEU A 8 5.30 -21.54 7.16
CA LEU A 8 4.50 -20.34 6.97
C LEU A 8 3.35 -20.61 5.98
N VAL A 9 2.14 -20.21 6.33
CA VAL A 9 0.97 -20.25 5.45
C VAL A 9 0.48 -18.82 5.24
N ALA A 10 0.86 -18.21 4.12
CA ALA A 10 0.44 -16.86 3.76
C ALA A 10 -0.91 -16.90 3.04
N VAL A 11 -1.85 -16.04 3.47
CA VAL A 11 -3.17 -15.89 2.84
C VAL A 11 -3.32 -14.45 2.37
N SER A 12 -3.52 -14.23 1.07
CA SER A 12 -3.73 -12.89 0.50
C SER A 12 -4.73 -12.92 -0.65
N ASN A 13 -5.30 -11.75 -1.00
CA ASN A 13 -6.36 -11.70 -2.00
C ASN A 13 -5.87 -12.27 -3.33
N ARG A 14 -4.66 -11.94 -3.75
CA ARG A 14 -3.99 -12.59 -4.89
C ARG A 14 -2.73 -13.29 -4.43
N VAL A 15 -2.42 -14.41 -5.09
CA VAL A 15 -1.14 -15.10 -4.95
C VAL A 15 -0.13 -14.42 -5.88
N GLY A 16 1.00 -13.96 -5.32
CA GLY A 16 2.06 -13.30 -6.08
C GLY A 16 3.09 -14.28 -6.65
N PRO A 17 3.93 -13.86 -7.61
CA PRO A 17 5.04 -14.69 -8.08
C PRO A 17 6.10 -14.88 -6.98
N LEU A 18 6.68 -16.08 -6.89
CA LEU A 18 7.78 -16.36 -5.97
C LEU A 18 9.13 -15.80 -6.44
N SER A 19 9.28 -15.54 -7.74
CA SER A 19 10.42 -14.86 -8.34
C SER A 19 10.01 -13.45 -8.78
N ASP A 20 10.70 -12.42 -8.29
CA ASP A 20 10.48 -11.03 -8.72
C ASP A 20 11.46 -10.66 -9.85
N GLU A 21 10.94 -10.40 -11.05
CA GLU A 21 11.71 -9.83 -12.17
C GLU A 21 11.66 -8.28 -12.19
N GLY A 22 11.17 -7.66 -11.12
CA GLY A 22 10.95 -6.21 -11.02
C GLY A 22 9.49 -5.81 -11.29
N GLN A 23 8.53 -6.69 -10.99
CA GLN A 23 7.09 -6.42 -11.10
C GLN A 23 6.37 -6.52 -9.75
N ALA A 24 6.98 -7.16 -8.76
CA ALA A 24 6.34 -7.43 -7.48
C ALA A 24 6.52 -6.26 -6.48
N GLY A 25 5.49 -5.96 -5.69
CA GLY A 25 5.55 -4.94 -4.63
C GLY A 25 6.15 -5.46 -3.32
N GLY A 26 6.34 -4.57 -2.33
CA GLY A 26 7.01 -4.89 -1.05
C GLY A 26 6.44 -6.08 -0.29
N LEU A 27 5.11 -6.28 -0.32
CA LEU A 27 4.43 -7.44 0.27
C LEU A 27 4.92 -8.77 -0.34
N VAL A 28 4.91 -8.86 -1.67
CA VAL A 28 5.30 -10.07 -2.39
C VAL A 28 6.77 -10.38 -2.15
N VAL A 29 7.63 -9.36 -2.16
CA VAL A 29 9.07 -9.56 -1.91
C VAL A 29 9.32 -10.11 -0.50
N GLY A 30 8.71 -9.49 0.52
CA GLY A 30 8.87 -9.92 1.91
C GLY A 30 8.29 -11.32 2.19
N LEU A 31 7.13 -11.64 1.63
CA LEU A 31 6.49 -12.95 1.79
C LEU A 31 7.19 -14.05 1.01
N SER A 32 7.55 -13.82 -0.26
CA SER A 32 8.25 -14.81 -1.09
C SER A 32 9.57 -15.24 -0.44
N ASP A 33 10.34 -14.29 0.08
CA ASP A 33 11.60 -14.56 0.77
C ASP A 33 11.40 -15.40 2.07
N ALA A 34 10.38 -15.07 2.87
CA ALA A 34 10.06 -15.85 4.07
C ALA A 34 9.50 -17.25 3.77
N LEU A 35 8.63 -17.37 2.75
CA LEU A 35 8.09 -18.64 2.29
C LEU A 35 9.20 -19.55 1.76
N LYS A 36 10.13 -19.04 0.94
CA LYS A 36 11.28 -19.82 0.45
C LYS A 36 12.19 -20.31 1.57
N ARG A 37 12.45 -19.48 2.58
CA ARG A 37 13.28 -19.88 3.74
C ARG A 37 12.65 -20.96 4.61
N ARG A 38 11.33 -20.86 4.87
CA ARG A 38 10.62 -21.73 5.82
C ARG A 38 9.93 -22.91 5.16
N GLY A 39 9.74 -22.85 3.84
CA GLY A 39 8.73 -23.63 3.15
C GLY A 39 7.32 -23.18 3.57
N GLY A 40 6.31 -23.62 2.85
CA GLY A 40 5.01 -23.04 3.12
C GLY A 40 3.90 -23.35 2.15
N VAL A 41 2.80 -22.64 2.39
CA VAL A 41 1.70 -22.50 1.47
C VAL A 41 1.48 -21.01 1.24
N TRP A 42 1.33 -20.59 -0.01
CA TRP A 42 0.73 -19.31 -0.34
C TRP A 42 -0.65 -19.58 -0.94
N PHE A 43 -1.68 -19.17 -0.22
CA PHE A 43 -3.07 -19.39 -0.57
C PHE A 43 -3.78 -18.08 -0.96
N GLY A 44 -4.60 -18.10 -2.01
CA GLY A 44 -5.35 -16.92 -2.44
C GLY A 44 -6.15 -17.10 -3.73
N TRP A 45 -6.70 -16.01 -4.27
CA TRP A 45 -7.35 -16.01 -5.58
C TRP A 45 -6.32 -16.12 -6.69
N SER A 46 -6.65 -16.90 -7.73
CA SER A 46 -5.84 -17.03 -8.95
C SER A 46 -5.78 -15.74 -9.79
N GLY A 47 -6.76 -14.86 -9.64
CA GLY A 47 -6.99 -13.73 -10.55
C GLY A 47 -8.00 -14.03 -11.67
N GLU A 48 -8.43 -15.29 -11.79
CA GLU A 48 -9.34 -15.76 -12.83
C GLU A 48 -10.74 -16.08 -12.29
N THR A 49 -11.71 -16.13 -13.20
CA THR A 49 -13.08 -16.56 -12.84
C THR A 49 -13.44 -17.91 -13.42
N SER A 50 -14.21 -18.69 -12.66
CA SER A 50 -14.78 -19.98 -13.10
C SER A 50 -16.28 -20.03 -12.84
N LYS A 51 -16.99 -21.00 -13.43
CA LYS A 51 -18.44 -21.15 -13.19
C LYS A 51 -18.72 -21.64 -11.77
N GLU A 52 -17.86 -22.52 -11.28
CA GLU A 52 -17.90 -23.14 -9.96
C GLU A 52 -17.43 -22.16 -8.88
N GLY A 53 -16.68 -21.13 -9.25
CA GLY A 53 -16.12 -20.12 -8.36
C GLY A 53 -15.29 -20.73 -7.23
N THR A 54 -15.48 -20.23 -6.00
CA THR A 54 -14.80 -20.76 -4.82
C THR A 54 -15.22 -22.19 -4.45
N GLN A 55 -16.20 -22.77 -5.15
CA GLN A 55 -16.57 -24.18 -5.04
C GLN A 55 -15.84 -25.08 -6.06
N GLY A 56 -15.08 -24.51 -7.00
CA GLY A 56 -14.24 -25.26 -7.93
C GLY A 56 -13.08 -25.98 -7.26
N GLU A 57 -12.32 -26.76 -8.02
CA GLU A 57 -11.09 -27.38 -7.52
C GLU A 57 -10.00 -26.32 -7.29
N ALA A 58 -9.25 -26.45 -6.19
CA ALA A 58 -8.09 -25.61 -5.97
C ALA A 58 -6.93 -26.09 -6.86
N LYS A 59 -6.19 -25.15 -7.45
CA LYS A 59 -5.00 -25.45 -8.23
C LYS A 59 -3.78 -25.25 -7.36
N THR A 60 -3.01 -26.31 -7.16
CA THR A 60 -1.74 -26.26 -6.43
C THR A 60 -0.58 -26.42 -7.40
N GLU A 61 0.35 -25.48 -7.35
CA GLU A 61 1.67 -25.59 -7.98
C GLU A 61 2.76 -25.59 -6.92
N VAL A 62 3.73 -26.48 -7.02
CA VAL A 62 4.87 -26.52 -6.09
C VAL A 62 6.08 -25.90 -6.78
N GLN A 63 6.61 -24.84 -6.20
CA GLN A 63 7.85 -24.20 -6.63
C GLN A 63 8.85 -24.24 -5.48
N GLU A 64 10.00 -24.86 -5.70
CA GLU A 64 11.00 -25.12 -4.65
C GLU A 64 10.38 -25.90 -3.47
N ASN A 65 10.22 -25.26 -2.30
CA ASN A 65 9.61 -25.80 -1.09
C ASN A 65 8.30 -25.09 -0.69
N VAL A 66 7.69 -24.35 -1.61
CA VAL A 66 6.46 -23.57 -1.40
C VAL A 66 5.33 -24.12 -2.27
N GLU A 67 4.20 -24.39 -1.62
CA GLU A 67 2.95 -24.75 -2.27
C GLU A 67 2.15 -23.49 -2.61
N MET A 68 1.92 -23.22 -3.88
CA MET A 68 1.15 -22.09 -4.37
C MET A 68 -0.26 -22.60 -4.69
N THR A 69 -1.19 -22.40 -3.76
CA THR A 69 -2.57 -22.90 -3.89
C THR A 69 -3.51 -21.75 -4.22
N THR A 70 -4.17 -21.86 -5.37
CA THR A 70 -5.09 -20.83 -5.85
C THR A 70 -6.51 -21.39 -6.00
N ILE A 71 -7.48 -20.53 -5.75
CA ILE A 71 -8.89 -20.79 -6.04
C ILE A 71 -9.43 -19.70 -6.96
N ASP A 72 -10.33 -20.07 -7.86
CA ASP A 72 -11.01 -19.12 -8.74
C ASP A 72 -12.25 -18.55 -8.01
N MET A 73 -12.78 -17.42 -8.50
CA MET A 73 -14.06 -16.85 -8.03
C MET A 73 -15.10 -16.96 -9.15
N SER A 74 -16.38 -17.06 -8.80
CA SER A 74 -17.44 -16.86 -9.79
C SER A 74 -17.57 -15.37 -10.11
N GLN A 75 -18.24 -15.04 -11.21
CA GLN A 75 -18.52 -13.64 -11.54
C GLN A 75 -19.35 -12.94 -10.45
N GLU A 76 -20.30 -13.66 -9.85
CA GLU A 76 -21.11 -13.15 -8.74
C GLU A 76 -20.26 -12.92 -7.47
N GLU A 77 -19.35 -13.86 -7.17
CA GLU A 77 -18.42 -13.72 -6.04
C GLU A 77 -17.46 -12.56 -6.27
N LEU A 78 -16.85 -12.45 -7.45
CA LEU A 78 -15.95 -11.34 -7.79
C LEU A 78 -16.66 -9.99 -7.64
N GLN A 79 -17.90 -9.88 -8.14
CA GLN A 79 -18.72 -8.69 -7.98
C GLN A 79 -18.99 -8.38 -6.51
N GLY A 80 -19.60 -9.30 -5.76
CA GLY A 80 -20.06 -9.03 -4.40
C GLY A 80 -18.93 -8.92 -3.35
N PHE A 81 -17.89 -9.75 -3.46
CA PHE A 81 -16.76 -9.76 -2.52
C PHE A 81 -15.75 -8.66 -2.84
N TYR A 82 -15.27 -8.59 -4.09
CA TYR A 82 -14.15 -7.72 -4.44
C TYR A 82 -14.60 -6.32 -4.83
N TYR A 83 -15.51 -6.18 -5.81
CA TYR A 83 -15.91 -4.85 -6.28
C TYR A 83 -16.84 -4.15 -5.27
N ASP A 84 -17.87 -4.83 -4.79
CA ASP A 84 -18.85 -4.25 -3.90
C ASP A 84 -18.32 -4.11 -2.47
N TYR A 85 -18.26 -5.19 -1.69
CA TYR A 85 -17.99 -5.02 -0.26
C TYR A 85 -16.55 -4.53 0.01
N ALA A 86 -15.54 -5.16 -0.58
CA ALA A 86 -14.16 -4.78 -0.32
C ALA A 86 -13.82 -3.38 -0.86
N ASN A 87 -14.19 -3.05 -2.10
CA ASN A 87 -13.72 -1.83 -2.76
C ASN A 87 -14.74 -0.68 -2.85
N ARG A 88 -16.04 -0.94 -2.68
CA ARG A 88 -17.11 0.08 -2.63
C ARG A 88 -17.58 0.35 -1.20
N SER A 89 -17.41 -0.57 -0.26
CA SER A 89 -17.71 -0.34 1.17
C SER A 89 -16.45 -0.12 2.03
N LEU A 90 -15.57 -1.12 2.13
CA LEU A 90 -14.45 -1.11 3.09
C LEU A 90 -13.34 -0.14 2.71
N TRP A 91 -12.89 -0.16 1.44
CA TRP A 91 -11.82 0.73 0.98
C TRP A 91 -12.11 2.21 1.21
N PRO A 92 -13.23 2.79 0.73
CA PRO A 92 -13.52 4.21 0.97
C PRO A 92 -13.64 4.53 2.45
N LEU A 93 -14.34 3.68 3.23
CA LEU A 93 -14.51 3.86 4.67
C LEU A 93 -13.17 3.93 5.42
N LEU A 94 -12.30 2.95 5.20
CA LEU A 94 -11.00 2.85 5.88
C LEU A 94 -10.03 3.95 5.43
N HIS A 95 -10.25 4.57 4.26
CA HIS A 95 -9.55 5.75 3.78
C HIS A 95 -10.26 7.07 4.10
N TYR A 96 -11.18 7.09 5.07
CA TYR A 96 -11.89 8.29 5.54
C TYR A 96 -12.75 8.97 4.45
N ARG A 97 -13.18 8.22 3.43
CA ARG A 97 -14.09 8.66 2.37
C ARG A 97 -15.48 8.08 2.58
N LEU A 98 -16.08 8.36 3.73
CA LEU A 98 -17.44 7.91 4.05
C LEU A 98 -18.47 8.43 3.02
N ASP A 99 -18.18 9.56 2.39
CA ASP A 99 -18.95 10.13 1.29
C ASP A 99 -19.01 9.25 0.03
N LEU A 100 -18.04 8.36 -0.15
CA LEU A 100 -17.97 7.39 -1.27
C LEU A 100 -18.36 5.97 -0.86
N ALA A 101 -18.57 5.71 0.43
CA ALA A 101 -18.82 4.37 0.92
C ALA A 101 -20.30 4.01 0.75
N GLU A 102 -20.57 2.90 0.08
CA GLU A 102 -21.92 2.34 -0.01
C GLU A 102 -22.00 1.04 0.79
N PHE A 103 -23.01 0.92 1.65
CA PHE A 103 -23.23 -0.26 2.47
C PHE A 103 -24.41 -1.06 1.95
N ASP A 104 -24.12 -2.26 1.46
CA ASP A 104 -25.14 -3.18 0.98
C ASP A 104 -25.06 -4.52 1.72
N ARG A 105 -26.24 -5.03 2.13
CA ARG A 105 -26.35 -6.28 2.89
C ARG A 105 -26.11 -7.50 2.02
N VAL A 106 -26.40 -7.43 0.71
CA VAL A 106 -26.18 -8.55 -0.21
C VAL A 106 -24.68 -8.79 -0.37
N SER A 107 -23.91 -7.74 -0.63
CA SER A 107 -22.45 -7.78 -0.73
C SER A 107 -21.78 -8.18 0.60
N ASP A 108 -22.26 -7.74 1.78
CA ASP A 108 -21.78 -8.24 3.09
C ASP A 108 -21.91 -9.77 3.19
N LYS A 109 -23.06 -10.30 2.77
CA LYS A 109 -23.31 -11.75 2.79
C LYS A 109 -22.35 -12.49 1.85
N VAL A 110 -22.14 -11.98 0.63
CA VAL A 110 -21.18 -12.57 -0.32
C VAL A 110 -19.77 -12.52 0.26
N TYR A 111 -19.39 -11.39 0.88
CA TYR A 111 -18.08 -11.19 1.48
C TYR A 111 -17.77 -12.23 2.58
N ARG A 112 -18.73 -12.45 3.49
CA ARG A 112 -18.64 -13.47 4.53
C ARG A 112 -18.60 -14.89 3.95
N GLN A 113 -19.42 -15.18 2.94
CA GLN A 113 -19.44 -16.49 2.28
C GLN A 113 -18.11 -16.82 1.59
N VAL A 114 -17.48 -15.85 0.93
CA VAL A 114 -16.17 -16.03 0.31
C VAL A 114 -15.11 -16.26 1.40
N ASN A 115 -15.09 -15.48 2.48
CA ASN A 115 -14.19 -15.72 3.62
C ASN A 115 -14.33 -17.14 4.20
N HIS A 116 -15.58 -17.59 4.43
CA HIS A 116 -15.87 -18.94 4.90
C HIS A 116 -15.34 -20.02 3.95
N ARG A 117 -15.61 -19.90 2.64
CA ARG A 117 -15.16 -20.86 1.64
C ARG A 117 -13.64 -20.89 1.51
N PHE A 118 -12.98 -19.73 1.52
CA PHE A 118 -11.53 -19.64 1.55
C PHE A 118 -10.95 -20.37 2.78
N ALA A 119 -11.53 -20.19 3.97
CA ALA A 119 -11.09 -20.89 5.17
C ALA A 119 -11.26 -22.41 5.06
N VAL A 120 -12.44 -22.89 4.64
CA VAL A 120 -12.72 -24.31 4.44
C VAL A 120 -11.76 -24.94 3.42
N ARG A 121 -11.41 -24.21 2.35
CA ARG A 121 -10.47 -24.68 1.32
C ARG A 121 -9.02 -24.65 1.76
N LEU A 122 -8.64 -23.77 2.68
CA LEU A 122 -7.30 -23.75 3.24
C LEU A 122 -7.05 -24.89 4.22
N MET A 123 -8.07 -25.28 5.01
CA MET A 123 -7.93 -26.28 6.09
C MET A 123 -7.19 -27.58 5.70
N PRO A 124 -7.45 -28.23 4.55
CA PRO A 124 -6.73 -29.45 4.17
C PRO A 124 -5.23 -29.27 3.93
N HIS A 125 -4.77 -28.03 3.70
CA HIS A 125 -3.36 -27.70 3.50
C HIS A 125 -2.64 -27.35 4.81
N LEU A 126 -3.38 -27.19 5.93
CA LEU A 126 -2.83 -26.79 7.22
C LEU A 126 -2.32 -27.98 8.04
N LYS A 127 -1.23 -27.74 8.76
CA LYS A 127 -0.68 -28.63 9.80
C LYS A 127 -0.81 -27.94 11.16
N GLU A 128 -0.79 -28.76 12.22
CA GLU A 128 -1.01 -28.30 13.61
C GLU A 128 -0.06 -27.16 14.04
N ASN A 129 1.20 -27.22 13.61
CA ASN A 129 2.25 -26.26 13.96
C ASN A 129 2.50 -25.17 12.90
N ASP A 130 1.65 -25.05 11.87
CA ASP A 130 1.81 -23.97 10.88
C ASP A 130 1.61 -22.60 11.55
N LEU A 131 2.23 -21.57 10.97
CA LEU A 131 1.92 -20.17 11.24
C LEU A 131 1.05 -19.67 10.08
N VAL A 132 -0.23 -19.41 10.32
CA VAL A 132 -1.08 -18.82 9.29
C VAL A 132 -1.03 -17.31 9.42
N TRP A 133 -0.67 -16.64 8.34
CA TRP A 133 -0.60 -15.19 8.26
C TRP A 133 -1.53 -14.66 7.18
N VAL A 134 -2.62 -14.03 7.61
CA VAL A 134 -3.66 -13.49 6.74
C VAL A 134 -3.40 -12.01 6.47
N HIS A 135 -3.52 -11.60 5.21
CA HIS A 135 -3.26 -10.25 4.78
C HIS A 135 -4.51 -9.54 4.26
N ASP A 136 -4.70 -8.35 4.82
CA ASP A 136 -5.50 -7.24 4.31
C ASP A 136 -7.03 -7.34 4.47
N TYR A 137 -7.68 -6.21 4.21
CA TYR A 137 -9.12 -5.96 4.45
C TYR A 137 -10.07 -6.88 3.69
N HIS A 138 -9.57 -7.67 2.74
CA HIS A 138 -10.36 -8.70 2.04
C HIS A 138 -10.75 -9.87 2.95
N PHE A 139 -10.00 -10.09 4.05
CA PHE A 139 -10.11 -11.30 4.86
C PHE A 139 -10.31 -11.04 6.36
N PHE A 140 -11.16 -10.08 6.73
CA PHE A 140 -11.45 -9.81 8.15
C PHE A 140 -12.06 -11.00 8.90
N TYR A 141 -12.85 -11.84 8.21
CA TYR A 141 -13.51 -12.99 8.84
C TYR A 141 -12.69 -14.28 8.83
N MET A 142 -11.66 -14.38 7.98
CA MET A 142 -10.90 -15.60 7.74
C MET A 142 -10.38 -16.26 9.02
N GLY A 143 -9.88 -15.49 9.99
CA GLY A 143 -9.40 -16.04 11.26
C GLY A 143 -10.50 -16.73 12.05
N SER A 144 -11.67 -16.10 12.18
CA SER A 144 -12.81 -16.69 12.87
C SER A 144 -13.36 -17.93 12.15
N GLU A 145 -13.35 -17.93 10.82
CA GLU A 145 -13.76 -19.07 10.00
C GLU A 145 -12.78 -20.25 10.14
N LEU A 146 -11.47 -20.00 10.19
CA LEU A 146 -10.46 -21.03 10.45
C LEU A 146 -10.61 -21.64 11.85
N ARG A 147 -10.90 -20.82 12.87
CA ARG A 147 -11.18 -21.32 14.23
C ARG A 147 -12.43 -22.21 14.25
N GLN A 148 -13.50 -21.79 13.59
CA GLN A 148 -14.74 -22.59 13.46
C GLN A 148 -14.51 -23.91 12.72
N ALA A 149 -13.65 -23.90 11.69
CA ALA A 149 -13.26 -25.10 10.96
C ALA A 149 -12.29 -26.02 11.74
N GLY A 150 -11.89 -25.62 12.95
CA GLY A 150 -11.12 -26.45 13.88
C GLY A 150 -9.60 -26.19 13.89
N TYR A 151 -9.11 -25.15 13.21
CA TYR A 151 -7.69 -24.81 13.26
C TYR A 151 -7.31 -24.25 14.64
N LYS A 152 -6.33 -24.89 15.29
CA LYS A 152 -5.82 -24.52 16.61
C LYS A 152 -4.42 -23.92 16.57
N GLY A 153 -3.76 -23.84 15.41
CA GLY A 153 -2.44 -23.24 15.31
C GLY A 153 -2.46 -21.72 15.43
N ARG A 154 -1.31 -21.08 15.21
CA ARG A 154 -1.15 -19.63 15.39
C ARG A 154 -1.71 -18.87 14.20
N LEU A 155 -2.50 -17.85 14.47
CA LEU A 155 -3.15 -16.97 13.49
C LEU A 155 -2.62 -15.55 13.63
N GLY A 156 -1.95 -15.05 12.60
CA GLY A 156 -1.60 -13.65 12.44
C GLY A 156 -2.49 -12.97 11.40
N TYR A 157 -2.83 -11.71 11.64
CA TYR A 157 -3.47 -10.82 10.68
C TYR A 157 -2.61 -9.57 10.47
N PHE A 158 -2.49 -9.07 9.25
CA PHE A 158 -1.86 -7.78 8.98
C PHE A 158 -2.73 -6.94 8.05
N LEU A 159 -3.10 -5.73 8.48
CA LEU A 159 -3.85 -4.76 7.68
C LEU A 159 -2.88 -3.82 6.94
N HIS A 160 -2.94 -3.81 5.61
CA HIS A 160 -2.03 -2.99 4.79
C HIS A 160 -2.51 -1.56 4.59
N ILE A 161 -3.82 -1.36 4.63
CA ILE A 161 -4.49 -0.06 4.55
C ILE A 161 -4.68 0.55 5.95
N PRO A 162 -5.09 1.83 6.08
CA PRO A 162 -5.34 2.41 7.39
C PRO A 162 -6.46 1.69 8.14
N PHE A 163 -6.43 1.76 9.47
CA PHE A 163 -7.59 1.47 10.31
C PHE A 163 -8.18 2.80 10.77
N CYS A 164 -9.38 3.15 10.28
CA CYS A 164 -9.97 4.46 10.57
C CYS A 164 -10.44 4.58 12.03
N ALA A 165 -10.65 5.83 12.48
CA ALA A 165 -11.08 6.12 13.84
C ALA A 165 -12.43 5.45 14.16
N PRO A 166 -12.71 5.08 15.42
CA PRO A 166 -13.93 4.36 15.80
C PRO A 166 -15.21 5.04 15.32
N GLU A 167 -15.31 6.36 15.41
CA GLU A 167 -16.48 7.13 15.00
C GLU A 167 -16.77 7.01 13.50
N VAL A 168 -15.71 6.86 12.69
CA VAL A 168 -15.84 6.61 11.25
C VAL A 168 -16.18 5.14 11.01
N PHE A 169 -15.44 4.22 11.64
CA PHE A 169 -15.63 2.79 11.42
C PHE A 169 -17.02 2.30 11.83
N SER A 170 -17.61 2.87 12.90
CA SER A 170 -18.97 2.57 13.37
C SER A 170 -20.07 2.92 12.37
N ALA A 171 -19.78 3.70 11.32
CA ALA A 171 -20.73 3.90 10.22
C ALA A 171 -21.02 2.61 9.44
N LEU A 172 -20.08 1.65 9.42
CA LEU A 172 -20.28 0.34 8.80
C LEU A 172 -21.23 -0.51 9.65
N PRO A 173 -22.35 -1.01 9.08
CA PRO A 173 -23.30 -1.84 9.84
C PRO A 173 -22.66 -3.10 10.44
N ALA A 174 -21.64 -3.66 9.78
CA ALA A 174 -20.92 -4.86 10.23
C ALA A 174 -19.66 -4.55 11.08
N SER A 175 -19.42 -3.30 11.47
CA SER A 175 -18.22 -2.87 12.21
C SER A 175 -17.91 -3.74 13.44
N HIS A 176 -18.91 -3.98 14.28
CA HIS A 176 -18.77 -4.78 15.49
C HIS A 176 -18.45 -6.25 15.18
N ASP A 177 -19.06 -6.81 14.12
CA ASP A 177 -18.81 -8.19 13.71
C ASP A 177 -17.40 -8.37 13.14
N ILE A 178 -16.92 -7.40 12.37
CA ILE A 178 -15.55 -7.40 11.83
C ILE A 178 -14.54 -7.39 12.96
N VAL A 179 -14.66 -6.47 13.93
CA VAL A 179 -13.72 -6.41 15.04
C VAL A 179 -13.80 -7.69 15.89
N ARG A 180 -14.99 -8.24 16.12
CA ARG A 180 -15.11 -9.55 16.81
C ARG A 180 -14.43 -10.68 16.04
N ALA A 181 -14.52 -10.69 14.72
CA ALA A 181 -13.84 -11.68 13.90
C ALA A 181 -12.30 -11.54 13.95
N LEU A 182 -11.81 -10.29 14.01
CA LEU A 182 -10.39 -10.00 14.20
C LEU A 182 -9.85 -10.50 15.56
N LEU A 183 -10.69 -10.60 16.59
CA LEU A 183 -10.28 -11.17 17.89
C LEU A 183 -10.04 -12.70 17.88
N ALA A 184 -10.26 -13.36 16.73
CA ALA A 184 -9.90 -14.76 16.53
C ALA A 184 -8.40 -14.98 16.27
N TYR A 185 -7.69 -13.92 15.87
CA TYR A 185 -6.24 -13.92 15.64
C TYR A 185 -5.47 -13.79 16.97
N ASP A 186 -4.24 -14.31 16.99
CA ASP A 186 -3.34 -14.19 18.13
C ASP A 186 -2.52 -12.88 18.05
N VAL A 187 -2.14 -12.48 16.83
CA VAL A 187 -1.43 -11.22 16.54
C VAL A 187 -2.13 -10.46 15.41
N ILE A 188 -2.39 -9.18 15.62
CA ILE A 188 -2.98 -8.24 14.66
C ILE A 188 -1.96 -7.12 14.43
N GLY A 189 -1.43 -7.05 13.21
CA GLY A 189 -0.46 -6.06 12.80
C GLY A 189 -1.09 -4.93 12.00
N PHE A 190 -0.56 -3.73 12.20
CA PHE A 190 -0.94 -2.51 11.51
C PHE A 190 0.28 -1.82 10.91
N GLN A 191 0.07 -0.87 10.00
CA GLN A 191 1.18 -0.08 9.45
C GLN A 191 1.72 0.92 10.46
N THR A 192 0.84 1.66 11.14
CA THR A 192 1.22 2.75 12.05
C THR A 192 0.66 2.54 13.45
N ASP A 193 1.23 3.26 14.43
CA ASP A 193 0.69 3.27 15.79
C ASP A 193 -0.70 3.94 15.86
N THR A 194 -1.00 4.85 14.94
CA THR A 194 -2.34 5.47 14.83
C THR A 194 -3.39 4.43 14.49
N ASP A 195 -3.11 3.57 13.50
CA ASP A 195 -4.02 2.49 13.10
C ASP A 195 -4.26 1.51 14.27
N ARG A 196 -3.18 1.13 14.97
CA ARG A 196 -3.27 0.29 16.18
C ARG A 196 -4.12 0.97 17.26
N CYS A 197 -3.88 2.25 17.55
CA CYS A 197 -4.63 3.00 18.54
C CYS A 197 -6.12 3.08 18.20
N ASN A 198 -6.47 3.25 16.93
CA ASN A 198 -7.87 3.28 16.48
C ASN A 198 -8.55 1.91 16.71
N PHE A 199 -7.88 0.81 16.37
CA PHE A 199 -8.39 -0.54 16.66
C PHE A 199 -8.61 -0.77 18.15
N VAL A 200 -7.61 -0.47 18.98
CA VAL A 200 -7.72 -0.61 20.44
C VAL A 200 -8.82 0.28 21.01
N SER A 201 -8.96 1.51 20.49
CA SER A 201 -10.02 2.43 20.91
C SER A 201 -11.39 1.86 20.57
N PHE A 202 -11.59 1.28 19.38
CA PHE A 202 -12.85 0.62 19.01
C PHE A 202 -13.15 -0.58 19.93
N CYS A 203 -12.14 -1.42 20.23
CA CYS A 203 -12.32 -2.53 21.17
C CYS A 203 -12.81 -2.05 22.54
N ILE A 204 -12.30 -0.93 23.04
CA ILE A 204 -12.69 -0.38 24.35
C ILE A 204 -14.06 0.30 24.29
N SER A 205 -14.27 1.22 23.35
CA SER A 205 -15.47 2.07 23.31
C SER A 205 -16.72 1.34 22.82
N GLU A 206 -16.58 0.46 21.81
CA GLU A 206 -17.72 -0.19 21.15
C GLU A 206 -17.96 -1.62 21.67
N LEU A 207 -16.91 -2.30 22.14
CA LEU A 207 -16.99 -3.72 22.56
C LEU A 207 -16.76 -3.95 24.06
N GLY A 208 -16.55 -2.90 24.85
CA GLY A 208 -16.33 -3.02 26.29
C GLY A 208 -15.02 -3.72 26.67
N GLY A 209 -14.00 -3.63 25.80
CA GLY A 209 -12.68 -4.18 26.03
C GLY A 209 -11.85 -3.39 27.05
N GLU A 210 -10.75 -4.00 27.48
CA GLU A 210 -9.75 -3.41 28.34
C GLU A 210 -8.35 -3.51 27.73
N LYS A 211 -7.57 -2.43 27.87
CA LYS A 211 -6.15 -2.44 27.52
C LYS A 211 -5.36 -3.07 28.66
N LEU A 212 -4.66 -4.16 28.41
CA LEU A 212 -3.85 -4.86 29.41
C LEU A 212 -2.46 -4.25 29.54
N ASP A 213 -1.84 -3.94 28.41
CA ASP A 213 -0.58 -3.22 28.30
C ASP A 213 -0.48 -2.51 26.95
N GLU A 214 0.72 -2.07 26.56
CA GLU A 214 0.96 -1.33 25.31
C GLU A 214 0.45 -2.05 24.06
N ASP A 215 0.70 -3.35 23.97
CA ASP A 215 0.44 -4.18 22.77
C ASP A 215 -0.76 -5.12 22.97
N ARG A 216 -1.27 -5.33 24.18
CA ARG A 216 -2.36 -6.30 24.44
C ARG A 216 -3.70 -5.65 24.78
N VAL A 217 -4.74 -6.10 24.09
CA VAL A 217 -6.15 -5.74 24.36
C VAL A 217 -6.97 -7.00 24.62
N ARG A 218 -7.88 -6.92 25.60
CA ARG A 218 -8.83 -8.00 25.94
C ARG A 218 -10.25 -7.54 25.69
N VAL A 219 -11.05 -8.41 25.07
CA VAL A 219 -12.49 -8.23 24.88
C VAL A 219 -13.18 -9.54 25.24
N GLY A 220 -13.96 -9.55 26.32
CA GLY A 220 -14.45 -10.80 26.92
C GLY A 220 -13.29 -11.73 27.29
N ASP A 221 -13.36 -12.98 26.86
CA ASP A 221 -12.35 -14.01 27.17
C ASP A 221 -11.19 -14.04 26.15
N ARG A 222 -11.18 -13.14 25.16
CA ARG A 222 -10.17 -13.10 24.10
C ARG A 222 -9.16 -12.00 24.38
N THR A 223 -7.88 -12.37 24.42
CA THR A 223 -6.76 -11.44 24.47
C THR A 223 -5.99 -11.54 23.17
N VAL A 224 -5.71 -10.40 22.53
CA VAL A 224 -4.93 -10.33 21.29
C VAL A 224 -3.77 -9.36 21.42
N ILE A 225 -2.69 -9.63 20.68
CA ILE A 225 -1.58 -8.69 20.50
C ILE A 225 -1.90 -7.80 19.30
N ALA A 226 -1.97 -6.49 19.49
CA ALA A 226 -2.15 -5.48 18.46
C ALA A 226 -0.91 -4.58 18.41
N LYS A 227 -0.17 -4.55 17.28
CA LYS A 227 1.13 -3.86 17.20
C LYS A 227 1.41 -3.25 15.81
N PRO A 228 2.08 -2.09 15.69
CA PRO A 228 2.56 -1.60 14.40
C PRO A 228 3.77 -2.40 13.89
N PHE A 229 3.73 -2.77 12.62
CA PHE A 229 4.85 -3.28 11.84
C PHE A 229 4.87 -2.54 10.50
N PRO A 230 5.57 -1.40 10.39
CA PRO A 230 5.59 -0.63 9.15
C PRO A 230 6.26 -1.44 8.03
N ILE A 231 5.55 -1.64 6.91
CA ILE A 231 6.09 -2.40 5.78
C ILE A 231 7.19 -1.62 5.05
N GLY A 232 8.30 -2.30 4.76
CA GLY A 232 9.41 -1.77 3.98
C GLY A 232 9.41 -2.15 2.50
N ILE A 233 10.53 -1.86 1.84
CA ILE A 233 10.84 -2.36 0.49
C ILE A 233 12.12 -3.20 0.52
N ASP A 234 12.41 -3.92 -0.57
CA ASP A 234 13.79 -4.36 -0.86
C ASP A 234 14.58 -3.16 -1.39
N ALA A 235 15.10 -2.35 -0.46
CA ALA A 235 15.77 -1.09 -0.77
C ALA A 235 17.04 -1.30 -1.62
N GLU A 236 17.82 -2.35 -1.31
CA GLU A 236 19.02 -2.68 -2.09
C GLU A 236 18.67 -3.19 -3.49
N GLY A 237 17.66 -4.05 -3.62
CA GLY A 237 17.14 -4.48 -4.92
C GLY A 237 16.64 -3.33 -5.76
N TYR A 238 15.92 -2.39 -5.16
CA TYR A 238 15.42 -1.22 -5.87
C TYR A 238 16.54 -0.27 -6.30
N ALA A 239 17.56 -0.06 -5.46
CA ALA A 239 18.74 0.72 -5.83
C ALA A 239 19.50 0.09 -7.00
N ARG A 240 19.54 -1.26 -7.10
CA ARG A 240 20.08 -1.96 -8.28
C ARG A 240 19.23 -1.75 -9.52
N PHE A 241 17.90 -1.67 -9.40
CA PHE A 241 17.03 -1.34 -10.53
C PHE A 241 17.31 0.05 -11.07
N ALA A 242 17.58 1.03 -10.21
CA ALA A 242 17.86 2.41 -10.61
C ALA A 242 19.11 2.58 -11.50
N VAL A 243 20.03 1.60 -11.50
CA VAL A 243 21.23 1.59 -12.36
C VAL A 243 21.19 0.52 -13.46
N SER A 244 20.02 -0.06 -13.70
CA SER A 244 19.82 -1.03 -14.77
C SER A 244 19.76 -0.36 -16.15
N PRO A 245 20.03 -1.09 -17.26
CA PRO A 245 19.94 -0.53 -18.61
C PRO A 245 18.57 0.11 -18.91
N GLU A 246 17.47 -0.57 -18.56
CA GLU A 246 16.10 -0.07 -18.74
C GLU A 246 15.85 1.21 -17.94
N ALA A 247 16.36 1.31 -16.71
CA ALA A 247 16.26 2.52 -15.90
C ALA A 247 17.03 3.68 -16.53
N GLY A 248 18.28 3.43 -16.98
CA GLY A 248 19.11 4.43 -17.65
C GLY A 248 18.50 4.95 -18.95
N GLU A 249 17.81 4.10 -19.72
CA GLU A 249 17.07 4.52 -20.92
C GLU A 249 15.95 5.52 -20.58
N HIS A 250 15.18 5.26 -19.53
CA HIS A 250 14.08 6.15 -19.11
C HIS A 250 14.60 7.42 -18.42
N GLU A 251 15.68 7.31 -17.64
CA GLU A 251 16.36 8.45 -17.03
C GLU A 251 16.87 9.41 -18.11
N GLU A 252 17.63 8.92 -19.09
CA GLU A 252 18.18 9.75 -20.17
C GLU A 252 17.06 10.31 -21.06
N MET A 253 15.99 9.56 -21.31
CA MET A 253 14.82 10.07 -22.03
C MET A 253 14.24 11.30 -21.33
N LEU A 254 14.04 11.25 -20.01
CA LEU A 254 13.49 12.38 -19.26
C LEU A 254 14.48 13.54 -19.14
N LEU A 255 15.77 13.26 -18.93
CA LEU A 255 16.81 14.28 -18.91
C LEU A 255 16.94 15.00 -20.26
N SER A 256 16.76 14.28 -21.38
CA SER A 256 16.76 14.91 -22.70
C SER A 256 15.60 15.90 -22.86
N MET A 257 14.40 15.54 -22.36
CA MET A 257 13.22 16.40 -22.38
C MET A 257 13.38 17.66 -21.52
N THR A 258 14.17 17.59 -20.45
CA THR A 258 14.44 18.74 -19.58
C THR A 258 15.53 19.67 -20.11
N ARG A 259 16.46 19.16 -20.92
CA ARG A 259 17.58 19.93 -21.50
C ARG A 259 17.20 20.81 -22.70
N ASP A 260 16.05 20.59 -23.31
CA ASP A 260 15.64 21.22 -24.58
C ASP A 260 15.38 22.75 -24.54
N ARG A 261 15.69 23.45 -23.44
CA ARG A 261 15.62 24.90 -23.37
C ARG A 261 16.90 25.55 -23.91
N ARG A 262 17.04 25.66 -25.23
CA ARG A 262 17.98 26.62 -25.84
C ARG A 262 17.38 28.02 -25.75
N ASN A 263 17.75 28.78 -24.70
CA ASN A 263 17.52 30.22 -24.73
C ASN A 263 18.33 30.87 -25.86
N SER A 264 17.81 31.96 -26.43
CA SER A 264 18.47 32.77 -27.47
C SER A 264 19.84 33.32 -27.08
N ASP A 265 20.19 33.27 -25.79
CA ASP A 265 21.41 33.84 -25.20
C ASP A 265 22.49 32.78 -24.87
N GLY A 266 22.31 31.52 -25.27
CA GLY A 266 23.35 30.48 -25.16
C GLY A 266 23.53 29.83 -23.78
N GLU A 267 22.88 30.36 -22.73
CA GLU A 267 22.79 29.74 -21.41
C GLU A 267 21.40 29.09 -21.23
N GLY A 268 21.27 27.84 -21.66
CA GLY A 268 20.06 27.06 -21.48
C GLY A 268 19.93 26.55 -20.05
N ALA A 269 18.95 27.05 -19.29
CA ALA A 269 18.61 26.49 -17.98
C ALA A 269 17.77 25.21 -18.16
N GLU A 270 18.26 24.10 -17.59
CA GLU A 270 17.57 22.80 -17.59
C GLU A 270 16.24 22.89 -16.81
N ARG A 271 15.18 22.32 -17.38
CA ARG A 271 13.88 22.23 -16.70
C ARG A 271 13.96 21.22 -15.56
N LYS A 272 13.24 21.46 -14.47
CA LYS A 272 13.19 20.55 -13.32
C LYS A 272 11.99 19.63 -13.45
N LEU A 273 12.21 18.33 -13.30
CA LEU A 273 11.16 17.33 -13.29
C LEU A 273 10.55 17.15 -11.89
N ILE A 274 9.24 17.29 -11.81
CA ILE A 274 8.42 16.86 -10.67
C ILE A 274 7.73 15.57 -11.09
N VAL A 275 7.71 14.56 -10.21
CA VAL A 275 7.06 13.28 -10.49
C VAL A 275 6.04 12.91 -9.42
N GLY A 276 4.90 12.37 -9.85
CA GLY A 276 3.93 11.68 -9.02
C GLY A 276 3.64 10.32 -9.63
N VAL A 277 3.62 9.25 -8.83
CA VAL A 277 3.38 7.89 -9.31
C VAL A 277 2.43 7.20 -8.36
N ASP A 278 1.19 6.98 -8.80
CA ASP A 278 0.19 6.27 -8.00
C ASP A 278 -0.85 5.63 -8.90
N ARG A 279 -1.44 4.52 -8.48
CA ARG A 279 -2.71 4.06 -9.07
C ARG A 279 -3.74 5.20 -9.08
N MET A 280 -4.55 5.26 -10.13
CA MET A 280 -5.67 6.20 -10.20
C MET A 280 -6.72 5.81 -9.17
N ASP A 281 -6.66 6.44 -8.00
CA ASP A 281 -7.44 6.09 -6.81
C ASP A 281 -7.66 7.36 -5.97
N TYR A 282 -8.89 7.56 -5.50
CA TYR A 282 -9.29 8.79 -4.80
C TYR A 282 -8.57 8.99 -3.47
N SER A 283 -7.98 7.94 -2.90
CA SER A 283 -7.15 8.05 -1.69
C SER A 283 -5.85 8.82 -1.93
N LYS A 284 -5.41 8.94 -3.20
CA LYS A 284 -4.08 9.42 -3.59
C LYS A 284 -3.97 10.93 -3.73
N GLY A 285 -5.07 11.67 -3.61
CA GLY A 285 -5.06 13.13 -3.67
C GLY A 285 -4.50 13.67 -5.00
N LEU A 286 -4.83 13.01 -6.11
CA LEU A 286 -4.28 13.35 -7.43
C LEU A 286 -4.78 14.72 -7.93
N LEU A 287 -6.03 15.07 -7.63
CA LEU A 287 -6.60 16.38 -7.97
C LEU A 287 -5.91 17.48 -7.17
N GLU A 288 -5.72 17.26 -5.87
CA GLU A 288 -5.03 18.19 -4.97
C GLU A 288 -3.59 18.45 -5.43
N ARG A 289 -2.90 17.44 -5.99
CA ARG A 289 -1.58 17.64 -6.63
C ARG A 289 -1.66 18.54 -7.84
N PHE A 290 -2.67 18.35 -8.70
CA PHE A 290 -2.82 19.16 -9.91
C PHE A 290 -3.13 20.61 -9.54
N TYR A 291 -4.01 20.83 -8.57
CA TYR A 291 -4.27 22.16 -8.04
C TYR A 291 -3.05 22.78 -7.37
N GLY A 292 -2.27 22.00 -6.61
CA GLY A 292 -1.02 22.46 -6.03
C GLY A 292 -0.02 22.90 -7.09
N PHE A 293 0.11 22.13 -8.17
CA PHE A 293 1.02 22.46 -9.27
C PHE A 293 0.54 23.68 -10.06
N GLU A 294 -0.77 23.80 -10.30
CA GLU A 294 -1.36 25.01 -10.87
C GLU A 294 -1.07 26.24 -10.00
N ARG A 295 -1.30 26.14 -8.68
CA ARG A 295 -1.00 27.20 -7.70
C ARG A 295 0.50 27.56 -7.67
N LEU A 296 1.39 26.59 -7.81
CA LEU A 296 2.84 26.84 -7.95
C LEU A 296 3.14 27.74 -9.16
N LEU A 297 2.52 27.46 -10.31
CA LEU A 297 2.73 28.25 -11.53
C LEU A 297 2.13 29.65 -11.43
N GLU A 298 1.04 29.83 -10.67
CA GLU A 298 0.42 31.12 -10.41
C GLU A 298 1.25 31.99 -9.45
N ASP A 299 1.65 31.42 -8.31
CA ASP A 299 2.29 32.16 -7.21
C ASP A 299 3.80 32.34 -7.44
N TYR A 300 4.43 31.44 -8.21
CA TYR A 300 5.86 31.44 -8.52
C TYR A 300 6.10 31.34 -10.03
N PRO A 301 5.85 32.42 -10.80
CA PRO A 301 5.89 32.42 -12.26
C PRO A 301 7.26 32.05 -12.86
N GLU A 302 8.35 32.10 -12.08
CA GLU A 302 9.66 31.61 -12.51
C GLU A 302 9.68 30.11 -12.85
N ASN A 303 8.70 29.35 -12.36
CA ASN A 303 8.53 27.93 -12.66
C ASN A 303 7.87 27.69 -14.03
N CYS A 304 7.22 28.70 -14.61
CA CYS A 304 6.62 28.61 -15.94
C CYS A 304 7.71 28.39 -17.00
N GLY A 305 7.62 27.30 -17.76
CA GLY A 305 8.62 26.89 -18.74
C GLY A 305 9.90 26.28 -18.15
N SER A 306 10.06 26.29 -16.82
CA SER A 306 11.25 25.76 -16.12
C SER A 306 10.95 24.54 -15.24
N ALA A 307 9.69 24.19 -14.98
CA ALA A 307 9.28 22.95 -14.33
C ALA A 307 8.35 22.12 -15.24
N ILE A 308 8.47 20.80 -15.17
CA ILE A 308 7.56 19.84 -15.82
C ILE A 308 7.05 18.90 -14.74
N PHE A 309 5.74 18.65 -14.71
CA PHE A 309 5.14 17.67 -13.84
C PHE A 309 4.73 16.42 -14.63
N LEU A 310 5.34 15.29 -14.31
CA LEU A 310 4.97 13.97 -14.82
C LEU A 310 4.14 13.22 -13.76
N GLN A 311 2.88 12.93 -14.08
CA GLN A 311 2.02 12.06 -13.27
C GLN A 311 1.83 10.73 -13.97
N VAL A 312 2.37 9.65 -13.39
CA VAL A 312 2.07 8.27 -13.80
C VAL A 312 0.89 7.77 -12.97
N ALA A 313 -0.23 7.49 -13.63
CA ALA A 313 -1.51 7.13 -13.04
C ALA A 313 -2.15 5.91 -13.71
N PRO A 314 -1.61 4.69 -13.55
CA PRO A 314 -2.21 3.49 -14.12
C PRO A 314 -3.65 3.32 -13.64
N LEU A 315 -4.54 2.96 -14.58
CA LEU A 315 -5.95 2.70 -14.29
C LEU A 315 -6.09 1.57 -13.26
N SER A 316 -7.08 1.70 -12.38
CA SER A 316 -7.42 0.70 -11.38
C SER A 316 -8.91 0.66 -11.14
N ARG A 317 -9.49 -0.54 -11.03
CA ARG A 317 -10.90 -0.76 -10.66
C ARG A 317 -11.86 0.08 -11.51
N SER A 318 -11.61 0.14 -12.81
CA SER A 318 -12.37 0.94 -13.78
C SER A 318 -13.85 0.53 -13.87
N GLU A 319 -14.21 -0.61 -13.28
CA GLU A 319 -15.57 -1.12 -13.14
C GLU A 319 -16.42 -0.36 -12.11
N LEU A 320 -15.80 0.46 -11.26
CA LEU A 320 -16.49 1.22 -10.22
C LEU A 320 -16.70 2.69 -10.63
N ASP A 321 -17.92 3.18 -10.47
CA ASP A 321 -18.32 4.54 -10.88
C ASP A 321 -17.42 5.63 -10.28
N ALA A 322 -17.12 5.56 -8.97
CA ALA A 322 -16.24 6.53 -8.31
C ALA A 322 -14.83 6.63 -8.93
N TYR A 323 -14.34 5.56 -9.56
CA TYR A 323 -13.04 5.57 -10.26
C TYR A 323 -13.17 6.14 -11.68
N ALA A 324 -14.29 5.89 -12.35
CA ALA A 324 -14.60 6.51 -13.63
C ALA A 324 -14.77 8.04 -13.50
N GLU A 325 -15.52 8.49 -12.49
CA GLU A 325 -15.69 9.92 -12.18
C GLU A 325 -14.36 10.61 -11.86
N LEU A 326 -13.52 9.99 -11.02
CA LEU A 326 -12.18 10.51 -10.73
C LEU A 326 -11.34 10.65 -12.00
N ARG A 327 -11.41 9.67 -12.90
CA ARG A 327 -10.68 9.71 -14.16
C ARG A 327 -11.11 10.89 -15.01
N ASP A 328 -12.41 11.06 -15.21
CA ASP A 328 -12.96 12.15 -16.01
C ASP A 328 -12.55 13.51 -15.42
N GLU A 329 -12.57 13.63 -14.08
CA GLU A 329 -12.16 14.84 -13.39
C GLU A 329 -10.65 15.13 -13.54
N LEU A 330 -9.80 14.11 -13.47
CA LEU A 330 -8.36 14.23 -13.68
C LEU A 330 -8.02 14.63 -15.12
N GLU A 331 -8.64 13.98 -16.11
CA GLU A 331 -8.43 14.30 -17.54
C GLU A 331 -8.88 15.75 -17.84
N ARG A 332 -10.03 16.16 -17.32
CA ARG A 332 -10.53 17.54 -17.44
C ARG A 332 -9.58 18.55 -16.79
N THR A 333 -9.11 18.27 -15.57
CA THR A 333 -8.23 19.18 -14.82
C THR A 333 -6.85 19.27 -15.47
N ALA A 334 -6.30 18.16 -15.96
CA ALA A 334 -5.05 18.15 -16.70
C ALA A 334 -5.14 18.95 -18.02
N GLY A 335 -6.26 18.80 -18.74
CA GLY A 335 -6.55 19.60 -19.93
C GLY A 335 -6.67 21.10 -19.64
N HIS A 336 -7.34 21.47 -18.54
CA HIS A 336 -7.45 22.85 -18.10
C HIS A 336 -6.08 23.46 -17.78
N LEU A 337 -5.27 22.79 -16.95
CA LEU A 337 -3.95 23.25 -16.55
C LEU A 337 -3.05 23.46 -17.78
N ASN A 338 -2.97 22.45 -18.66
CA ASN A 338 -2.18 22.58 -19.89
C ASN A 338 -2.73 23.68 -20.81
N GLY A 339 -4.04 23.82 -20.95
CA GLY A 339 -4.65 24.89 -21.76
C GLY A 339 -4.35 26.30 -21.25
N ARG A 340 -4.12 26.48 -19.94
CA ARG A 340 -3.78 27.76 -19.32
C ARG A 340 -2.31 28.13 -19.46
N PHE A 341 -1.40 27.17 -19.28
CA PHE A 341 0.03 27.46 -19.11
C PHE A 341 0.93 26.98 -20.25
N ALA A 342 0.48 26.05 -21.10
CA ALA A 342 1.35 25.50 -22.14
C ALA A 342 1.81 26.56 -23.15
N THR A 343 3.03 26.36 -23.65
CA THR A 343 3.59 27.10 -24.80
C THR A 343 3.89 26.11 -25.94
N LEU A 344 4.33 26.60 -27.09
CA LEU A 344 4.65 25.76 -28.26
C LEU A 344 5.69 24.67 -27.95
N ASP A 345 6.57 24.91 -27.00
CA ASP A 345 7.71 24.08 -26.62
C ASP A 345 7.65 23.54 -25.19
N TRP A 346 6.51 23.72 -24.49
CA TRP A 346 6.34 23.31 -23.10
C TRP A 346 4.92 22.85 -22.79
N THR A 347 4.81 21.58 -22.38
CA THR A 347 3.62 21.00 -21.78
C THR A 347 3.85 20.88 -20.27
N PRO A 348 3.19 21.71 -19.43
CA PRO A 348 3.42 21.74 -17.99
C PRO A 348 3.16 20.42 -17.27
N LEU A 349 2.04 19.76 -17.59
CA LEU A 349 1.61 18.52 -16.96
C LEU A 349 1.50 17.39 -18.00
N GLN A 350 2.25 16.32 -17.79
CA GLN A 350 2.18 15.09 -18.57
C GLN A 350 1.56 13.99 -17.71
N MET A 351 0.37 13.52 -18.09
CA MET A 351 -0.31 12.43 -17.38
C MET A 351 -0.25 11.14 -18.20
N MET A 352 0.31 10.08 -17.63
CA MET A 352 0.43 8.76 -18.24
C MET A 352 -0.52 7.78 -17.56
N THR A 353 -1.50 7.24 -18.29
CA THR A 353 -2.47 6.27 -17.73
C THR A 353 -2.03 4.81 -17.84
N ARG A 354 -0.83 4.57 -18.38
CA ARG A 354 -0.21 3.24 -18.49
C ARG A 354 0.78 3.03 -17.35
N GLY A 355 0.85 1.80 -16.86
CA GLY A 355 1.87 1.40 -15.91
C GLY A 355 3.24 1.25 -16.55
N PHE A 356 4.28 1.40 -15.74
CA PHE A 356 5.68 1.15 -16.09
C PHE A 356 6.20 -0.03 -15.27
N THR A 357 7.26 -0.68 -15.73
CA THR A 357 7.99 -1.66 -14.93
C THR A 357 8.63 -0.96 -13.72
N ARG A 358 8.97 -1.69 -12.65
CA ARG A 358 9.66 -1.07 -11.51
C ARG A 358 11.05 -0.55 -11.88
N LYS A 359 11.72 -1.16 -12.86
CA LYS A 359 13.02 -0.69 -13.39
C LYS A 359 12.88 0.64 -14.11
N ALA A 360 11.89 0.76 -15.00
CA ALA A 360 11.58 2.03 -15.65
C ALA A 360 11.21 3.11 -14.64
N LEU A 361 10.36 2.79 -13.65
CA LEU A 361 10.01 3.73 -12.56
C LEU A 361 11.23 4.16 -11.75
N ALA A 362 12.19 3.27 -11.47
CA ALA A 362 13.41 3.62 -10.77
C ALA A 362 14.24 4.67 -11.55
N GLY A 363 14.33 4.53 -12.87
CA GLY A 363 14.95 5.54 -13.74
C GLY A 363 14.19 6.88 -13.74
N ILE A 364 12.86 6.82 -13.80
CA ILE A 364 11.99 8.01 -13.71
C ILE A 364 12.20 8.75 -12.38
N TYR A 365 12.24 8.02 -11.26
CA TYR A 365 12.50 8.59 -9.93
C TYR A 365 13.89 9.20 -9.84
N ARG A 366 14.91 8.57 -10.44
CA ARG A 366 16.28 9.06 -10.43
C ARG A 366 16.45 10.37 -11.21
N ALA A 367 15.72 10.52 -12.32
CA ALA A 367 15.67 11.77 -13.10
C ALA A 367 14.91 12.91 -12.40
N ALA A 368 14.04 12.60 -11.43
CA ALA A 368 13.13 13.59 -10.86
C ALA A 368 13.79 14.44 -9.76
N ARG A 369 13.66 15.77 -9.89
CA ARG A 369 14.12 16.71 -8.87
C ARG A 369 13.23 16.69 -7.64
N VAL A 370 11.93 16.47 -7.83
CA VAL A 370 10.92 16.45 -6.77
C VAL A 370 9.99 15.26 -6.96
N CYS A 371 9.70 14.54 -5.89
CA CYS A 371 8.65 13.53 -5.88
C CYS A 371 7.49 13.98 -4.99
N LEU A 372 6.29 14.01 -5.57
CA LEU A 372 5.04 14.34 -4.90
C LEU A 372 4.32 13.06 -4.48
N VAL A 373 4.39 12.76 -3.19
CA VAL A 373 3.63 11.67 -2.56
C VAL A 373 2.64 12.30 -1.61
N THR A 374 1.50 12.76 -2.13
CA THR A 374 0.53 13.55 -1.34
C THR A 374 -0.85 12.87 -1.20
N PRO A 375 -0.94 11.60 -0.78
CA PRO A 375 -2.23 10.96 -0.58
C PRO A 375 -3.06 11.65 0.51
N LEU A 376 -4.37 11.67 0.34
CA LEU A 376 -5.32 12.11 1.35
C LEU A 376 -5.32 11.17 2.55
N ARG A 377 -5.20 9.86 2.29
CA ARG A 377 -4.94 8.80 3.27
C ARG A 377 -4.21 7.65 2.61
N ASP A 378 -3.20 7.10 3.27
CA ASP A 378 -2.49 5.91 2.81
C ASP A 378 -1.90 5.14 4.00
N GLY A 379 -2.08 3.82 4.00
CA GLY A 379 -1.58 2.96 5.08
C GLY A 379 -0.06 3.04 5.22
N MET A 380 0.67 3.21 4.11
CA MET A 380 2.13 3.38 4.14
C MET A 380 2.62 4.29 3.01
N ASN A 381 2.32 3.93 1.76
CA ASN A 381 2.90 4.45 0.53
C ASN A 381 4.37 4.04 0.29
N LEU A 382 4.55 2.95 -0.47
CA LEU A 382 5.89 2.44 -0.83
C LEU A 382 6.60 3.29 -1.89
N VAL A 383 5.87 4.09 -2.68
CA VAL A 383 6.46 4.97 -3.70
C VAL A 383 7.41 5.99 -3.06
N ALA A 384 7.07 6.51 -1.88
CA ALA A 384 7.97 7.37 -1.10
C ALA A 384 9.31 6.69 -0.79
N LYS A 385 9.29 5.42 -0.39
CA LYS A 385 10.50 4.64 -0.06
C LYS A 385 11.29 4.27 -1.31
N GLU A 386 10.60 3.90 -2.39
CA GLU A 386 11.19 3.59 -3.70
C GLU A 386 11.89 4.81 -4.30
N PHE A 387 11.28 6.00 -4.22
CA PHE A 387 11.90 7.25 -4.66
C PHE A 387 13.22 7.50 -3.94
N VAL A 388 13.24 7.39 -2.60
CA VAL A 388 14.47 7.57 -1.79
C VAL A 388 15.55 6.55 -2.17
N ALA A 389 15.17 5.28 -2.39
CA ALA A 389 16.10 4.22 -2.76
C ALA A 389 16.67 4.38 -4.18
N ALA A 390 15.96 5.04 -5.09
CA ALA A 390 16.38 5.23 -6.48
C ALA A 390 17.35 6.40 -6.71
N GLN A 391 17.48 7.33 -5.76
CA GLN A 391 18.22 8.57 -5.97
C GLN A 391 19.73 8.37 -6.17
N ASP A 392 20.35 9.30 -6.88
CA ASP A 392 21.80 9.45 -6.91
C ASP A 392 22.29 10.14 -5.62
N PRO A 393 23.23 9.55 -4.87
CA PRO A 393 23.82 10.19 -3.70
C PRO A 393 24.47 11.54 -3.99
N GLU A 394 25.00 11.74 -5.20
CA GLU A 394 25.70 12.96 -5.57
C GLU A 394 24.78 14.12 -5.94
N ASP A 395 23.54 13.82 -6.36
CA ASP A 395 22.55 14.85 -6.68
C ASP A 395 21.10 14.41 -6.40
N PRO A 396 20.74 14.09 -5.15
CA PRO A 396 19.44 13.49 -4.84
C PRO A 396 18.29 14.50 -4.97
N GLY A 397 17.14 14.05 -5.46
CA GLY A 397 15.89 14.80 -5.45
C GLY A 397 15.29 14.98 -4.05
N VAL A 398 14.16 15.69 -4.00
CA VAL A 398 13.45 16.03 -2.75
C VAL A 398 12.10 15.32 -2.71
N LEU A 399 11.84 14.62 -1.60
CA LEU A 399 10.54 14.02 -1.32
C LEU A 399 9.62 15.03 -0.63
N ILE A 400 8.46 15.27 -1.22
CA ILE A 400 7.32 15.94 -0.58
C ILE A 400 6.31 14.86 -0.20
N LEU A 401 5.95 14.79 1.09
CA LEU A 401 5.17 13.71 1.65
C LEU A 401 3.94 14.24 2.41
N SER A 402 2.78 13.66 2.13
CA SER A 402 1.56 13.93 2.90
C SER A 402 1.75 13.53 4.35
N ARG A 403 1.23 14.38 5.25
CA ARG A 403 1.10 14.06 6.67
C ARG A 403 0.17 12.86 6.98
N PHE A 404 -0.55 12.36 5.96
CA PHE A 404 -1.53 11.28 6.08
C PHE A 404 -1.08 9.98 5.42
N ALA A 405 0.19 9.88 5.01
CA ALA A 405 0.83 8.64 4.57
C ALA A 405 1.56 7.99 5.74
N GLY A 406 1.40 6.67 5.94
CA GLY A 406 2.08 5.95 7.01
C GLY A 406 3.62 6.00 6.94
N ALA A 407 4.20 6.17 5.75
CA ALA A 407 5.65 6.33 5.58
C ALA A 407 6.21 7.59 6.24
N LEU A 408 5.36 8.56 6.63
CA LEU A 408 5.80 9.76 7.32
C LEU A 408 6.53 9.43 8.62
N ASP A 409 6.05 8.45 9.40
CA ASP A 409 6.63 8.13 10.70
C ASP A 409 8.13 7.78 10.59
N GLU A 410 8.54 7.19 9.46
CA GLU A 410 9.93 6.85 9.16
C GLU A 410 10.67 7.95 8.38
N LEU A 411 10.00 8.70 7.50
CA LEU A 411 10.63 9.62 6.54
C LEU A 411 10.61 11.11 6.94
N LYS A 412 9.92 11.45 8.03
CA LYS A 412 9.80 12.83 8.55
C LYS A 412 11.15 13.51 8.81
N CYS A 413 12.21 12.73 9.03
CA CYS A 413 13.56 13.24 9.25
C CYS A 413 14.14 14.03 8.05
N GLY A 414 13.69 13.74 6.82
CA GLY A 414 14.24 14.38 5.62
C GLY A 414 13.21 14.95 4.65
N CYS A 415 11.97 14.43 4.60
CA CYS A 415 10.97 14.90 3.65
C CYS A 415 10.45 16.32 3.97
N ILE A 416 9.83 16.96 2.98
CA ILE A 416 8.97 18.13 3.22
C ILE A 416 7.56 17.62 3.47
N VAL A 417 7.04 17.85 4.68
CA VAL A 417 5.71 17.40 5.08
C VAL A 417 4.66 18.42 4.62
N VAL A 418 3.58 17.95 4.01
CA VAL A 418 2.46 18.80 3.58
C VAL A 418 1.11 18.29 4.07
N ASN A 419 0.16 19.20 4.22
CA ASN A 419 -1.25 18.86 4.25
C ASN A 419 -1.83 18.94 2.82
N PRO A 420 -2.20 17.82 2.17
CA PRO A 420 -2.71 17.84 0.79
C PRO A 420 -4.02 18.63 0.62
N TYR A 421 -4.80 18.83 1.69
CA TYR A 421 -6.01 19.67 1.65
C TYR A 421 -5.71 21.18 1.57
N ASN A 422 -4.46 21.58 1.76
CA ASN A 422 -4.03 22.97 1.64
C ASN A 422 -3.20 23.13 0.35
N THR A 423 -3.85 23.59 -0.71
CA THR A 423 -3.23 23.82 -2.01
C THR A 423 -2.00 24.74 -1.95
N ASP A 424 -2.05 25.79 -1.12
CA ASP A 424 -0.96 26.75 -0.97
C ASP A 424 0.26 26.12 -0.27
N ASP A 425 0.02 25.21 0.69
CA ASP A 425 1.08 24.44 1.37
C ASP A 425 1.78 23.50 0.39
N VAL A 426 1.03 22.82 -0.48
CA VAL A 426 1.57 21.95 -1.54
C VAL A 426 2.41 22.77 -2.53
N ALA A 427 1.91 23.92 -2.99
CA ALA A 427 2.62 24.82 -3.89
C ALA A 427 3.92 25.37 -3.27
N ALA A 428 3.85 25.88 -2.03
CA ALA A 428 5.02 26.38 -1.31
C ALA A 428 6.07 25.28 -1.07
N ALA A 429 5.63 24.06 -0.77
CA ALA A 429 6.52 22.91 -0.63
C ALA A 429 7.23 22.56 -1.95
N MET A 430 6.52 22.60 -3.08
CA MET A 430 7.13 22.41 -4.41
C MET A 430 8.16 23.49 -4.71
N GLN A 431 7.83 24.76 -4.49
CA GLN A 431 8.77 25.85 -4.70
C GLN A 431 10.04 25.66 -3.86
N ARG A 432 9.86 25.32 -2.58
CA ARG A 432 10.99 25.03 -1.67
C ARG A 432 11.81 23.84 -2.17
N ALA A 433 11.18 22.77 -2.63
CA ALA A 433 11.86 21.58 -3.13
C ALA A 433 12.66 21.88 -4.41
N LEU A 434 12.09 22.64 -5.35
CA LEU A 434 12.71 23.03 -6.61
C LEU A 434 13.92 23.95 -6.39
N THR A 435 13.89 24.81 -5.37
CA THR A 435 14.96 25.78 -5.06
C THR A 435 15.95 25.29 -4.00
N MET A 436 15.79 24.05 -3.51
CA MET A 436 16.60 23.52 -2.41
C MET A 436 18.08 23.35 -2.81
N PRO A 437 19.03 23.94 -2.05
CA PRO A 437 20.46 23.77 -2.30
C PRO A 437 20.90 22.31 -2.19
N LEU A 438 21.92 21.93 -2.97
CA LEU A 438 22.43 20.55 -3.03
C LEU A 438 22.79 19.98 -1.64
N GLU A 439 23.50 20.76 -0.82
CA GLU A 439 23.89 20.34 0.53
C GLU A 439 22.69 20.00 1.43
N GLU A 440 21.60 20.76 1.34
CA GLU A 440 20.39 20.46 2.09
C GLU A 440 19.71 19.19 1.56
N ARG A 441 19.69 19.00 0.23
CA ARG A 441 19.13 17.80 -0.40
C ARG A 441 19.88 16.54 0.01
N LYS A 442 21.23 16.55 -0.08
CA LYS A 442 22.09 15.44 0.36
C LYS A 442 21.82 15.06 1.82
N ARG A 443 21.86 16.04 2.73
CA ARG A 443 21.60 15.81 4.17
C ARG A 443 20.22 15.19 4.44
N ARG A 444 19.18 15.69 3.77
CA ARG A 444 17.80 15.17 3.91
C ARG A 444 17.66 13.76 3.37
N TRP A 445 18.24 13.52 2.19
CA TRP A 445 18.22 12.22 1.55
C TRP A 445 18.98 11.17 2.37
N GLU A 446 20.16 11.48 2.89
CA GLU A 446 20.94 10.57 3.75
C GLU A 446 20.14 10.10 4.97
N ALA A 447 19.46 11.02 5.66
CA ALA A 447 18.63 10.69 6.82
C ALA A 447 17.45 9.76 6.45
N MET A 448 16.78 10.00 5.32
CA MET A 448 15.71 9.11 4.85
C MET A 448 16.25 7.76 4.36
N ARG A 449 17.39 7.76 3.69
CA ARG A 449 18.04 6.56 3.17
C ARG A 449 18.36 5.59 4.30
N GLU A 450 18.89 6.08 5.43
CA GLU A 450 19.14 5.23 6.60
C GLU A 450 17.87 4.51 7.06
N ALA A 451 16.75 5.24 7.19
CA ALA A 451 15.47 4.65 7.57
C ALA A 451 14.98 3.60 6.55
N VAL A 452 15.01 3.91 5.25
CA VAL A 452 14.52 3.00 4.19
C VAL A 452 15.35 1.73 4.08
N PHE A 453 16.68 1.83 4.18
CA PHE A 453 17.58 0.69 4.03
C PHE A 453 17.65 -0.19 5.29
N THR A 454 17.20 0.31 6.45
CA THR A 454 17.13 -0.47 7.68
C THR A 454 15.72 -1.00 7.99
N GLY A 455 14.67 -0.32 7.53
CA GLY A 455 13.27 -0.70 7.60
C GLY A 455 12.80 -1.44 6.33
N THR A 456 13.38 -2.60 6.05
CA THR A 456 13.13 -3.36 4.82
C THR A 456 11.89 -4.26 4.90
N ALA A 457 11.38 -4.69 3.74
CA ALA A 457 10.29 -5.68 3.67
C ALA A 457 10.66 -6.99 4.39
N GLN A 458 11.93 -7.41 4.33
CA GLN A 458 12.43 -8.58 5.04
C GLN A 458 12.35 -8.38 6.56
N ARG A 459 12.76 -7.21 7.07
CA ARG A 459 12.69 -6.90 8.51
C ARG A 459 11.26 -6.84 9.01
N TRP A 460 10.36 -6.23 8.25
CA TRP A 460 8.92 -6.24 8.52
C TRP A 460 8.40 -7.67 8.68
N CYS A 461 8.70 -8.53 7.71
CA CYS A 461 8.28 -9.92 7.69
C CYS A 461 8.81 -10.71 8.88
N GLN A 462 10.12 -10.60 9.15
CA GLN A 462 10.76 -11.28 10.28
C GLN A 462 10.17 -10.81 11.62
N SER A 463 10.00 -9.50 11.82
CA SER A 463 9.48 -8.95 13.07
C SER A 463 8.06 -9.42 13.38
N PHE A 464 7.20 -9.53 12.35
CA PHE A 464 5.85 -10.06 12.53
C PHE A 464 5.87 -11.56 12.86
N ILE A 465 6.66 -12.35 12.13
CA ILE A 465 6.76 -13.79 12.34
C ILE A 465 7.32 -14.10 13.74
N ASP A 466 8.35 -13.39 14.19
CA ASP A 466 8.92 -13.56 15.53
C ASP A 466 7.88 -13.28 16.63
N MET A 467 7.05 -12.24 16.44
CA MET A 467 5.94 -11.95 17.34
C MET A 467 4.89 -13.08 17.33
N LEU A 468 4.53 -13.58 16.15
CA LEU A 468 3.56 -14.65 16.01
C LEU A 468 4.07 -15.96 16.64
N GLU A 469 5.36 -16.27 16.50
CA GLU A 469 6.00 -17.44 17.12
C GLU A 469 6.09 -17.37 18.64
N THR A 470 6.26 -16.17 19.19
CA THR A 470 6.37 -15.95 20.63
C THR A 470 5.02 -15.70 21.30
N SER A 471 3.96 -15.48 20.51
CA SER A 471 2.61 -15.33 21.05
C SER A 471 2.21 -16.57 21.88
N HIS A 472 1.80 -16.34 23.12
CA HIS A 472 1.25 -17.37 23.99
C HIS A 472 -0.09 -17.82 23.42
N HIS A 473 -0.12 -19.01 22.83
CA HIS A 473 -1.36 -19.63 22.41
C HIS A 473 -2.04 -20.22 23.64
N GLU A 474 -3.01 -19.51 24.22
CA GLU A 474 -3.97 -20.11 25.14
C GLU A 474 -5.09 -20.74 24.30
N PRO A 475 -5.14 -22.09 24.16
CA PRO A 475 -6.24 -22.73 23.47
C PRO A 475 -7.53 -22.35 24.20
N ALA A 476 -8.51 -21.85 23.45
CA ALA A 476 -9.80 -21.45 24.01
C ALA A 476 -10.35 -22.60 24.87
N ALA A 477 -10.66 -22.30 26.13
CA ALA A 477 -11.20 -23.27 27.07
C ALA A 477 -12.44 -23.92 26.45
N GLN A 478 -12.45 -25.26 26.39
CA GLN A 478 -13.64 -26.00 26.01
C GLN A 478 -14.71 -25.71 27.04
N THR A 479 -15.71 -24.89 26.69
CA THR A 479 -16.95 -24.79 27.44
C THR A 479 -17.61 -26.17 27.39
N SER A 480 -17.42 -26.90 28.49
CA SER A 480 -18.02 -28.20 28.74
C SER A 480 -19.39 -27.93 29.34
N SER A 481 -20.45 -27.98 28.54
CA SER A 481 -21.83 -28.21 29.01
C SER A 481 -22.76 -28.45 27.83
#